data_AF-A0A431WVK0-F1
#
_entry.id   AF-A0A431WVK0-F1
#
_cell.length_a   1.000
_cell.length_b   1.000
_cell.length_c   1.000
_cell.angle_alpha   90.00
_cell.angle_beta   90.00
_cell.angle_gamma   90.00
#
_symmetry.space_group_name_H-M   'P 1'
#
loop_
_entity.id
_entity.type
_entity.pdbx_description
1 polymer ?
#
loop_
_entity_poly.entity_id
_entity_poly.type
_entity_poly.pdbx_seq_one_letter_code
_entity_poly.pdbx_strand_id
1 'polypeptide(L)' 'MSNSVHGHQVMELMLTLGKAISKEKLKLLMHEKFGENACYHTCSASEMTAEELIAFLENKGKFTESEQGIETAADRICNH' A
#
# COMPACT_ATOMS: atom_id res chain seq x y z
N MET A 1 4.06 -20.71 -5.89
CA MET A 1 3.47 -20.25 -4.62
C MET A 1 4.27 -19.03 -4.18
N SER A 2 4.06 -17.90 -4.84
CA SER A 2 4.79 -16.66 -4.55
C SER A 2 4.02 -15.93 -3.44
N ASN A 3 4.40 -16.17 -2.18
CA ASN A 3 3.79 -15.55 -0.99
C ASN A 3 4.23 -14.08 -0.85
N SER A 4 4.11 -13.30 -1.92
CA SER A 4 4.52 -11.90 -1.94
C SER A 4 3.36 -11.05 -2.42
N VAL A 5 2.94 -10.11 -1.59
CA VAL A 5 1.83 -9.20 -1.85
C VAL A 5 2.30 -8.14 -2.83
N HIS A 6 1.56 -7.98 -3.92
CA HIS A 6 1.86 -6.93 -4.87
C HIS A 6 1.37 -5.57 -4.33
N GLY A 7 2.15 -4.50 -4.50
CA GLY A 7 1.80 -3.17 -4.00
C GLY A 7 0.43 -2.66 -4.46
N HIS A 8 -0.07 -3.14 -5.61
CA HIS A 8 -1.43 -2.85 -6.07
C HIS A 8 -2.51 -3.39 -5.13
N GLN A 9 -2.32 -4.54 -4.47
CA GLN A 9 -3.31 -5.07 -3.52
C GLN A 9 -3.50 -4.15 -2.31
N VAL A 10 -2.44 -3.45 -1.90
CA VAL A 10 -2.48 -2.47 -0.81
C VAL A 10 -3.21 -1.21 -1.27
N MET A 11 -3.01 -0.79 -2.51
CA MET A 11 -3.76 0.33 -3.10
C MET A 11 -5.26 0.00 -3.22
N GLU A 12 -5.62 -1.20 -3.67
CA GLU A 12 -7.00 -1.68 -3.74
C GLU A 12 -7.66 -1.71 -2.35
N LEU A 13 -6.91 -2.11 -1.32
CA LEU A 13 -7.38 -2.05 0.07
C LEU A 13 -7.74 -0.61 0.47
N MET A 14 -6.89 0.36 0.14
CA MET A 14 -7.16 1.78 0.41
C MET A 14 -8.38 2.30 -0.35
N LEU A 15 -8.55 1.90 -1.62
CA LEU A 15 -9.74 2.26 -2.39
C LEU A 15 -11.02 1.66 -1.82
N THR A 16 -10.96 0.42 -1.36
CA THR A 16 -12.09 -0.25 -0.71
C THR A 16 -12.49 0.44 0.59
N LEU A 17 -11.52 1.04 1.31
CA LEU A 17 -11.80 1.86 2.50
C LEU A 17 -12.46 3.18 2.14
N GLY A 18 -12.16 3.76 0.98
CA GLY A 18 -12.75 5.00 0.48
C GLY A 18 -12.53 6.21 1.39
N LYS A 19 -11.46 6.20 2.21
CA LYS A 19 -11.14 7.27 3.16
C LYS A 19 -9.64 7.40 3.37
N ALA A 20 -9.19 8.62 3.64
CA ALA A 20 -7.82 8.89 4.06
C ALA A 20 -7.55 8.30 5.46
N ILE A 21 -6.39 7.67 5.61
CA ILE A 21 -5.94 7.04 6.86
C ILE A 21 -4.47 7.35 7.11
N SER A 22 -4.05 7.35 8.39
CA SER A 22 -2.63 7.51 8.71
C SER A 22 -1.79 6.33 8.23
N LYS A 23 -0.49 6.56 7.96
CA LYS A 23 0.48 5.52 7.57
C LYS A 23 0.51 4.35 8.56
N GLU A 24 0.42 4.64 9.86
CA GLU A 24 0.35 3.63 10.93
C GLU A 24 -0.90 2.74 10.80
N LYS A 25 -2.05 3.35 10.47
CA LYS A 25 -3.30 2.62 10.29
C LYS A 25 -3.26 1.75 9.03
N LEU A 26 -2.65 2.25 7.96
CA LEU A 26 -2.42 1.50 6.74
C LEU A 26 -1.53 0.28 7.01
N LYS A 27 -0.41 0.46 7.73
CA LYS A 27 0.48 -0.64 8.15
C LYS A 27 -0.28 -1.69 8.96
N LEU A 28 -1.08 -1.27 9.94
CA LEU A 28 -1.90 -2.19 10.75
C LEU A 28 -2.89 -2.98 9.87
N LEU A 29 -3.60 -2.30 8.97
CA LEU A 29 -4.54 -2.93 8.06
C LEU A 29 -3.84 -3.89 7.10
N MET A 30 -2.63 -3.56 6.64
CA MET A 30 -1.80 -4.45 5.84
C MET A 30 -1.43 -5.70 6.64
N HIS A 31 -1.04 -5.55 7.90
CA HIS A 31 -0.74 -6.68 8.78
C HIS A 31 -1.99 -7.56 9.03
N GLU A 32 -3.17 -6.96 9.24
CA GLU A 32 -4.42 -7.70 9.44
C GLU A 32 -4.90 -8.40 8.16
N LYS A 33 -4.74 -7.76 6.99
CA LYS A 33 -5.23 -8.28 5.71
C LYS A 33 -4.29 -9.27 5.04
N PHE A 34 -2.99 -9.00 5.12
CA PHE A 34 -1.96 -9.79 4.43
C PHE A 34 -1.08 -10.61 5.39
N GLY A 35 -1.03 -10.24 6.66
CA GLY A 35 -0.18 -10.84 7.68
C GLY A 35 0.97 -9.92 8.10
N GLU A 36 1.33 -9.98 9.38
CA GLU A 36 2.43 -9.19 9.96
C GLU A 36 3.79 -9.51 9.31
N ASN A 37 3.95 -10.74 8.80
CA ASN A 37 5.16 -11.24 8.13
C ASN A 37 4.99 -11.30 6.59
N ALA A 38 4.02 -10.57 6.04
CA ALA A 38 3.84 -10.51 4.59
C ALA A 38 5.02 -9.77 3.93
N CYS A 39 5.58 -10.38 2.88
CA CYS A 39 6.55 -9.72 2.02
C CYS A 39 5.83 -8.98 0.89
N TYR A 40 6.28 -7.79 0.56
CA TYR A 40 5.71 -6.95 -0.47
C TYR A 40 6.65 -6.81 -1.66
N HIS A 41 6.09 -6.70 -2.85
CA HIS A 41 6.83 -6.35 -4.05
C HIS A 41 6.04 -5.35 -4.90
N THR A 42 6.74 -4.67 -5.79
CA THR A 42 6.23 -3.76 -6.82
C THR A 42 6.88 -4.13 -8.14
N CYS A 43 6.39 -3.60 -9.25
CA CYS A 43 6.96 -3.86 -10.58
C CYS A 43 8.46 -3.49 -10.69
N SER A 44 9.00 -2.65 -9.81
CA SER A 44 10.40 -2.18 -9.88
C SER A 44 11.24 -2.54 -8.65
N ALA A 45 10.64 -3.00 -7.55
CA ALA A 45 11.33 -3.33 -6.30
C ALA A 45 10.63 -4.52 -5.63
N SER A 46 11.38 -5.44 -5.03
CA SER A 46 10.85 -6.64 -4.36
C SER A 46 11.41 -6.77 -2.94
N GLU A 47 10.88 -7.72 -2.15
CA GLU A 47 11.36 -8.03 -0.79
C GLU A 47 11.25 -6.87 0.20
N MET A 48 10.15 -6.12 0.13
CA MET A 48 9.89 -4.98 1.01
C MET A 48 8.98 -5.38 2.17
N THR A 49 9.15 -4.71 3.30
CA THR A 49 8.17 -4.75 4.40
C THR A 49 6.98 -3.83 4.12
N ALA A 50 5.94 -3.91 4.95
CA ALA A 50 4.79 -3.00 4.86
C ALA A 50 5.21 -1.53 4.90
N GLU A 51 6.16 -1.20 5.79
CA GLU A 51 6.68 0.17 5.94
C GLU A 51 7.45 0.64 4.72
N GLU A 52 8.33 -0.21 4.18
CA GLU A 52 9.10 0.11 2.99
C GLU A 52 8.22 0.28 1.76
N LEU A 53 7.19 -0.57 1.61
CA LEU A 53 6.22 -0.40 0.55
C LEU A 53 5.50 0.94 0.67
N ILE A 54 5.04 1.32 1.87
CA ILE A 54 4.36 2.60 2.09
C ILE A 54 5.30 3.76 1.74
N ALA A 55 6.53 3.76 2.24
CA ALA A 55 7.51 4.79 1.92
C ALA A 55 7.84 4.85 0.42
N PHE A 56 7.94 3.70 -0.25
CA PHE A 56 8.18 3.61 -1.68
C PHE A 56 7.04 4.22 -2.51
N LEU A 57 5.79 3.87 -2.17
CA LEU A 57 4.60 4.39 -2.84
C LEU A 57 4.42 5.89 -2.61
N GLU A 58 4.72 6.36 -1.40
CA GLU A 58 4.76 7.79 -1.07
C GLU A 58 5.79 8.54 -1.90
N ASN A 59 7.02 8.03 -1.96
CA ASN A 59 8.10 8.64 -2.72
C ASN A 59 7.78 8.70 -4.23
N LYS A 60 7.03 7.72 -4.74
CA LYS A 60 6.52 7.71 -6.12
C LYS A 60 5.34 8.65 -6.36
N GLY A 61 4.83 9.34 -5.34
CA GLY A 61 3.65 10.20 -5.44
C GLY A 61 2.36 9.41 -5.69
N LYS A 62 2.31 8.15 -5.24
CA LYS A 62 1.11 7.31 -5.38
C LYS A 62 0.05 7.66 -4.34
N PHE A 63 0.48 8.11 -3.16
CA PHE A 63 -0.41 8.62 -2.13
C PHE A 63 -0.70 10.11 -2.30
N THR A 64 -1.91 10.49 -1.93
CA THR A 64 -2.31 11.88 -1.74
C THR A 64 -2.41 12.13 -0.24
N GLU A 65 -1.58 13.03 0.27
CA GLU A 65 -1.66 13.49 1.65
C GLU A 65 -2.79 14.50 1.81
N SER A 66 -3.56 14.39 2.89
CA SER A 66 -4.68 15.24 3.27
C SER A 66 -4.67 15.45 4.78
N GLU A 67 -5.48 16.39 5.29
CA GLU A 67 -5.58 16.67 6.73
C GLU A 67 -5.95 15.42 7.57
N GLN A 68 -6.59 14.43 6.96
CA GLN A 68 -7.00 13.18 7.59
C GLN A 68 -5.99 12.03 7.47
N GLY A 69 -4.93 12.18 6.66
CA GLY A 69 -3.90 11.15 6.43
C GLY A 69 -3.55 10.97 4.96
N ILE A 70 -3.23 9.75 4.57
CA ILE A 70 -2.93 9.36 3.19
C ILE A 70 -4.10 8.62 2.55
N GLU A 71 -4.40 8.94 1.29
CA GLU A 71 -5.29 8.15 0.44
C GLU A 71 -4.61 7.73 -0.87
N THR A 72 -5.18 6.74 -1.54
CA THR A 72 -4.78 6.34 -2.90
C THR A 72 -5.93 6.59 -3.86
N ALA A 73 -5.64 7.08 -5.06
CA ALA A 73 -6.61 7.22 -6.13
C ALA A 73 -6.62 6.00 -7.06
N ALA A 74 -7.80 5.57 -7.53
CA ALA A 74 -7.95 4.44 -8.44
C ALA A 74 -7.21 4.65 -9.76
N ASP A 75 -7.16 5.92 -10.20
CA ASP A 75 -6.43 6.36 -11.38
C ASP A 75 -4.91 6.09 -11.31
N ARG A 76 -4.37 5.88 -10.09
CA ARG A 76 -2.94 5.62 -9.86
C ARG A 76 -2.57 4.14 -9.82
N ILE A 77 -3.56 3.24 -9.88
CA ILE A 77 -3.35 1.79 -9.99
C ILE A 77 -3.16 1.46 -11.47
N CYS A 78 -1.96 0.98 -11.83
CA CYS A 78 -1.68 0.58 -13.20
C CYS A 78 -2.26 -0.82 -13.44
N ASN A 79 -3.08 -0.98 -14.47
CA ASN A 79 -3.73 -2.23 -14.85
C ASN A 79 -2.82 -3.15 -15.69
N HIS A 80 -1.54 -3.27 -15.30
CA HIS A 80 -0.50 -3.93 -16.09
C HIS A 80 -0.36 -5.42 -15.75
#